data_AF-A0A7J4DS78-F1
#
_entry.id   AF-A0A7J4DS78-F1
#
_cell.length_a   1.000
_cell.length_b   1.000
_cell.length_c   1.000
_cell.angle_alpha   90.00
_cell.angle_beta   90.00
_cell.angle_gamma   90.00
#
_symmetry.space_group_name_H-M   'P 1'
#
loop_
_entity.id
_entity.type
_entity.pdbx_description
1 polymer ?
#
loop_
_entity_poly.entity_id
_entity_poly.type
_entity_poly.pdbx_seq_one_letter_code
_entity_poly.pdbx_strand_id
1 'polypeptide(L)'
;MKGYIGTLYWLALMAIQYNSSKMAREGCGAWAINSYWVPPKHVELNPLKLYMNRLNLLAKVETLAVNMTMSLRKTKEIRYESDLDAAILRLTATQLAKIFDKPIADAIITDPPHADETQYFELSFLHNSWYCALQSPIQWQKCVELQWYKEEIVVNPQQGKGIREYLELLGQAFAGLGSILRPNGILIVMLHEENRRLLQKMVDVIISQGYRQLDAIALDAMNIKPVGAKGRNNTTITVVIARKT
;
A
#
# COMPACT_ATOMS: atom_id res chain seq x y z
N MET A 1 -1.83 27.79 8.08
CA MET A 1 -0.73 27.35 8.98
C MET A 1 -1.19 26.49 10.16
N LYS A 2 -2.19 26.89 10.98
CA LYS A 2 -2.62 26.10 12.17
C LYS A 2 -3.09 24.65 11.90
N GLY A 3 -3.64 24.35 10.71
CA GLY A 3 -4.10 22.99 10.37
C GLY A 3 -3.00 21.98 10.00
N TYR A 4 -1.91 22.45 9.40
CA TYR A 4 -0.83 21.59 8.90
C TYR A 4 0.05 21.06 10.05
N ILE A 5 0.46 21.95 10.96
CA ILE A 5 1.25 21.61 12.15
C ILE A 5 0.49 20.62 13.06
N GLY A 6 -0.82 20.81 13.24
CA GLY A 6 -1.67 19.87 13.98
C GLY A 6 -1.66 18.47 13.37
N THR A 7 -1.67 18.37 12.04
CA THR A 7 -1.64 17.08 11.32
C THR A 7 -0.29 16.37 11.53
N LEU A 8 0.83 17.09 11.56
CA LEU A 8 2.15 16.51 11.82
C LEU A 8 2.25 15.89 13.22
N TYR A 9 1.69 16.54 14.24
CA TYR A 9 1.61 15.97 15.58
C TYR A 9 0.78 14.69 15.61
N TRP A 10 -0.36 14.67 14.92
CA TRP A 10 -1.17 13.46 14.81
C TRP A 10 -0.46 12.33 14.07
N LEU A 11 0.28 12.64 12.99
CA LEU A 11 1.09 11.66 12.26
C LEU A 11 2.19 11.07 13.13
N ALA A 12 2.88 11.89 13.92
CA ALA A 12 3.89 11.41 14.86
C ALA A 12 3.29 10.49 15.93
N LEU A 13 2.09 10.80 16.43
CA LEU A 13 1.40 9.97 17.41
C LEU A 13 0.94 8.64 16.79
N MET A 14 0.39 8.65 15.58
CA MET A 14 0.00 7.43 14.87
C MET A 14 1.22 6.53 14.61
N ALA A 15 2.34 7.11 14.17
CA ALA A 15 3.56 6.36 13.83
C ALA A 15 4.25 5.66 15.02
N ILE A 16 3.82 5.92 16.25
CA ILE A 16 4.37 5.26 17.45
C ILE A 16 3.45 4.19 18.04
N GLN A 17 2.18 4.10 17.63
CA GLN A 17 1.18 3.26 18.30
C GLN A 17 1.62 1.82 18.53
N TYR A 18 2.19 1.18 17.50
CA TYR A 18 2.72 -0.18 17.61
C TYR A 18 3.85 -0.25 18.66
N ASN A 19 4.84 0.63 18.53
CA ASN A 19 6.05 0.64 19.38
C ASN A 19 5.77 1.11 20.82
N SER A 20 4.72 1.89 21.04
CA SER A 20 4.26 2.34 22.37
C SER A 20 3.30 1.36 23.02
N SER A 21 3.03 0.21 22.40
CA SER A 21 2.15 -0.83 22.92
C SER A 21 2.94 -2.07 23.32
N LYS A 22 2.27 -3.01 23.99
CA LYS A 22 2.84 -4.33 24.31
C LYS A 22 3.15 -5.20 23.09
N MET A 23 2.79 -4.77 21.89
CA MET A 23 3.17 -5.46 20.64
C MET A 23 4.64 -5.21 20.27
N ALA A 24 5.30 -4.23 20.90
CA ALA A 24 6.68 -3.87 20.61
C ALA A 24 7.68 -4.98 20.99
N ARG A 25 8.73 -5.10 20.15
CA ARG A 25 9.78 -6.12 20.28
C ARG A 25 11.16 -5.48 20.23
N GLU A 26 12.10 -6.06 20.94
CA GLU A 26 13.50 -5.63 20.89
C GLU A 26 14.12 -5.96 19.52
N GLY A 27 14.83 -5.01 18.92
CA GLY A 27 15.59 -5.21 17.68
C GLY A 27 14.77 -5.46 16.40
N CYS A 28 13.43 -5.38 16.46
CA CYS A 28 12.56 -5.56 15.31
C CYS A 28 11.85 -4.26 14.92
N GLY A 29 11.54 -4.13 13.63
CA GLY A 29 10.63 -3.09 13.13
C GLY A 29 9.17 -3.35 13.54
N ALA A 30 8.27 -2.48 13.10
CA ALA A 30 6.84 -2.73 13.24
C ALA A 30 6.41 -3.94 12.40
N TRP A 31 5.38 -4.66 12.86
CA TRP A 31 4.69 -5.71 12.08
C TRP A 31 5.52 -6.93 11.66
N ALA A 32 6.45 -7.38 12.50
CA ALA A 32 7.15 -8.66 12.29
C ALA A 32 6.19 -9.87 12.28
N ILE A 33 4.97 -9.73 12.79
CA ILE A 33 3.91 -10.69 12.57
C ILE A 33 2.76 -9.90 11.97
N ASN A 34 2.20 -10.39 10.86
CA ASN A 34 1.08 -9.78 10.16
C ASN A 34 -0.24 -10.00 10.91
N SER A 35 -0.26 -9.60 12.19
CA SER A 35 -1.40 -9.68 13.10
C SER A 35 -1.21 -8.74 14.29
N TYR A 36 -2.30 -8.28 14.91
CA TYR A 36 -2.25 -7.72 16.26
C TYR A 36 -1.95 -8.81 17.27
N TRP A 37 -0.73 -8.81 17.81
CA TRP A 37 -0.27 -9.85 18.71
C TRP A 37 0.67 -9.27 19.77
N VAL A 38 0.46 -9.70 21.02
CA VAL A 38 1.35 -9.37 22.13
C VAL A 38 2.35 -10.52 22.32
N PRO A 39 3.65 -10.31 22.05
CA PRO A 39 4.65 -11.33 22.29
C PRO A 39 4.76 -11.70 23.78
N PRO A 40 5.05 -12.98 24.10
CA PRO A 40 5.36 -13.38 25.47
C PRO A 40 6.51 -12.56 26.08
N LYS A 41 7.51 -12.22 25.26
CA LYS A 41 8.58 -11.28 25.59
C LYS A 41 8.39 -9.99 24.80
N HIS A 42 7.79 -8.98 25.42
CA HIS A 42 7.61 -7.65 24.85
C HIS A 42 8.53 -6.64 25.55
N VAL A 43 8.77 -5.51 24.88
CA VAL A 43 9.43 -4.35 25.48
C VAL A 43 8.41 -3.24 25.72
N GLU A 44 8.59 -2.49 26.80
CA GLU A 44 7.82 -1.27 27.06
C GLU A 44 8.71 -0.06 26.80
N LEU A 45 8.47 0.60 25.67
CA LEU A 45 9.23 1.77 25.27
C LEU A 45 8.52 3.04 25.75
N ASN A 46 9.28 4.02 26.23
CA ASN A 46 8.72 5.30 26.67
C ASN A 46 8.02 6.02 25.49
N PRO A 47 6.69 6.22 25.53
CA PRO A 47 5.94 6.81 24.43
C PRO A 47 6.34 8.25 24.12
N LEU A 48 6.71 9.04 25.14
CA LEU A 48 7.17 10.42 24.95
C LEU A 48 8.49 10.45 24.18
N LYS A 49 9.42 9.54 24.51
CA LYS A 49 10.69 9.42 23.77
C LYS A 49 10.45 9.02 22.32
N LEU A 50 9.58 8.05 22.07
CA LEU A 50 9.21 7.63 20.72
C LEU A 50 8.58 8.79 19.93
N TYR A 51 7.67 9.52 20.55
CA TYR A 51 6.98 10.65 19.95
C TYR A 51 7.95 11.78 19.56
N MET A 52 8.82 12.18 20.48
CA MET A 52 9.84 13.20 20.21
C MET A 52 10.80 12.79 19.09
N ASN A 53 11.18 11.52 19.03
CA ASN A 53 12.00 11.00 17.93
C ASN A 53 11.27 11.11 16.57
N ARG A 54 9.96 10.87 16.53
CA ARG A 54 9.17 11.02 15.30
C ARG A 54 9.01 12.48 14.89
N LEU A 55 8.78 13.39 15.83
CA LEU A 55 8.73 14.83 15.53
C LEU A 55 10.06 15.35 14.97
N ASN A 56 11.19 14.94 15.54
CA ASN A 56 12.51 15.31 15.04
C ASN A 56 12.75 14.78 13.61
N LEU A 57 12.21 13.61 13.27
CA LEU A 57 12.28 13.08 11.90
C LEU A 57 11.41 13.90 10.95
N LEU A 58 10.18 14.23 11.32
CA LEU A 58 9.27 15.03 10.50
C LEU A 58 9.84 16.44 10.23
N ALA A 59 10.44 17.07 11.24
CA ALA A 59 11.09 18.37 11.07
C ALA A 59 12.23 18.34 10.03
N LYS A 60 13.00 17.24 9.97
CA LYS A 60 14.04 17.06 8.93
C LYS A 60 13.44 16.93 7.54
N VAL A 61 12.32 16.22 7.40
CA VAL A 61 11.63 16.07 6.11
C VAL A 61 11.09 17.41 5.61
N GLU A 62 10.51 18.24 6.50
CA GLU A 62 10.08 19.60 6.14
C GLU A 62 11.25 20.42 5.56
N THR A 63 12.43 20.38 6.19
CA THR A 63 13.59 21.13 5.69
C THR A 63 14.06 20.68 4.30
N LEU A 64 13.89 19.39 3.97
CA LEU A 64 14.22 18.86 2.64
C LEU A 64 13.15 19.22 1.60
N ALA A 65 11.87 19.23 1.99
CA ALA A 65 10.76 19.52 1.11
C ALA A 65 10.72 20.99 0.62
N VAL A 66 11.20 21.94 1.43
CA VAL A 66 11.29 23.37 1.06
C VAL A 66 12.19 23.61 -0.17
N ASN A 67 13.11 22.69 -0.46
CA ASN A 67 14.03 22.79 -1.60
C ASN A 67 13.50 22.11 -2.88
N MET A 68 12.32 21.45 -2.84
CA MET A 68 11.71 20.86 -4.03
C MET A 68 10.65 21.80 -4.59
N THR A 69 10.90 22.35 -5.77
CA THR A 69 9.92 23.14 -6.54
C THR A 69 8.96 22.19 -7.27
N MET A 70 8.06 21.55 -6.53
CA MET A 70 7.04 20.65 -7.09
C MET A 70 5.65 21.13 -6.67
N SER A 71 4.75 21.31 -7.63
CA SER A 71 3.34 21.57 -7.32
C SER A 71 2.62 20.24 -7.01
N LEU A 72 2.27 20.03 -5.73
CA LEU A 72 1.50 18.86 -5.29
C LEU A 72 0.06 19.25 -4.96
N ARG A 73 -0.91 18.59 -5.58
CA ARG A 73 -2.34 18.80 -5.28
C ARG A 73 -3.01 17.49 -4.89
N LYS A 74 -3.58 17.45 -3.68
CA LYS A 74 -4.55 16.41 -3.30
C LYS A 74 -5.85 16.69 -4.05
N THR A 75 -6.22 15.82 -4.97
CA THR A 75 -7.42 15.99 -5.78
C THR A 75 -8.19 14.69 -5.86
N LYS A 76 -9.52 14.78 -6.00
CA LYS A 76 -10.37 13.64 -6.33
C LYS A 76 -10.53 13.45 -7.83
N GLU A 77 -10.13 14.46 -8.60
CA GLU A 77 -10.26 14.53 -10.06
C GLU A 77 -8.92 15.00 -10.64
N ILE A 78 -8.36 14.26 -11.59
CA ILE A 78 -7.28 14.81 -12.42
C ILE A 78 -7.96 15.74 -13.43
N ARG A 79 -7.88 17.05 -13.19
CA ARG A 79 -8.15 18.03 -14.25
C ARG A 79 -6.89 18.13 -15.09
N TYR A 80 -7.02 17.92 -16.40
CA TYR A 80 -5.94 17.99 -17.39
C TYR A 80 -5.41 19.42 -17.61
N GLU A 81 -5.41 20.26 -16.57
CA GLU A 81 -4.77 21.57 -16.62
C GLU A 81 -3.26 21.37 -16.40
N SER A 82 -2.48 21.97 -17.29
CA SER A 82 -1.07 21.68 -17.64
C SER A 82 -0.01 21.94 -16.56
N ASP A 83 -0.40 22.19 -15.31
CA ASP A 83 0.49 22.85 -14.33
C ASP A 83 0.76 21.98 -13.08
N LEU A 84 0.41 20.69 -13.12
CA LEU A 84 0.68 19.74 -12.03
C LEU A 84 1.81 18.78 -12.41
N ASP A 85 2.90 18.85 -11.64
CA ASP A 85 4.03 17.93 -11.79
C ASP A 85 3.72 16.54 -11.21
N ALA A 86 2.81 16.47 -10.22
CA ALA A 86 2.35 15.22 -9.63
C ALA A 86 0.97 15.33 -8.94
N ALA A 87 0.23 14.22 -8.93
CA ALA A 87 -1.08 14.10 -8.27
C ALA A 87 -1.15 12.85 -7.38
N ILE A 88 -1.75 12.99 -6.20
CA ILE A 88 -2.04 11.87 -5.30
C ILE A 88 -3.53 11.62 -5.28
N LEU A 89 -3.92 10.41 -5.67
CA LEU A 89 -5.31 9.98 -5.76
C LEU A 89 -5.60 8.91 -4.71
N ARG A 90 -6.80 8.99 -4.11
CA ARG A 90 -7.31 7.96 -3.19
C ARG A 90 -8.47 7.25 -3.85
N LEU A 91 -8.15 6.23 -4.64
CA LEU A 91 -9.08 5.44 -5.46
C LEU A 91 -8.79 3.94 -5.28
N THR A 92 -9.70 3.09 -5.75
CA THR A 92 -9.47 1.65 -5.87
C THR A 92 -9.22 1.27 -7.33
N ALA A 93 -8.22 0.43 -7.58
CA ALA A 93 -7.84 0.01 -8.93
C ALA A 93 -8.98 -0.70 -9.68
N THR A 94 -9.86 -1.39 -8.96
CA THR A 94 -11.02 -2.10 -9.52
C THR A 94 -12.13 -1.18 -10.04
N GLN A 95 -12.08 0.12 -9.73
CA GLN A 95 -13.10 1.10 -10.12
C GLN A 95 -12.57 2.19 -11.06
N LEU A 96 -11.31 2.11 -11.51
CA LEU A 96 -10.71 3.15 -12.35
C LEU A 96 -11.50 3.41 -13.63
N ALA A 97 -12.03 2.38 -14.27
CA ALA A 97 -12.87 2.51 -15.47
C ALA A 97 -14.19 3.29 -15.25
N LYS A 98 -14.66 3.39 -14.00
CA LYS A 98 -15.85 4.19 -13.63
C LYS A 98 -15.51 5.65 -13.35
N ILE A 99 -14.24 5.93 -13.07
CA ILE A 99 -13.75 7.23 -12.61
C ILE A 99 -13.15 8.01 -13.78
N PHE A 100 -12.45 7.32 -14.67
CA PHE A 100 -11.81 7.91 -15.85
C PHE A 100 -12.53 7.47 -17.11
N ASP A 101 -12.93 8.46 -17.92
CA ASP A 101 -13.65 8.31 -19.18
C ASP A 101 -12.72 8.05 -20.38
N LYS A 102 -11.42 8.31 -20.22
CA LYS A 102 -10.41 8.14 -21.27
C LYS A 102 -9.06 7.67 -20.70
N PRO A 103 -8.20 7.04 -21.52
CA PRO A 103 -6.84 6.71 -21.14
C PRO A 103 -5.99 7.96 -20.81
N ILE A 104 -5.25 7.91 -19.72
CA ILE A 104 -4.48 9.04 -19.17
C ILE A 104 -2.99 8.75 -19.02
N ALA A 105 -2.60 7.48 -18.97
CA ALA A 105 -1.23 7.06 -18.67
C ALA A 105 -0.53 6.51 -19.92
N ASP A 106 0.73 6.89 -20.12
CA ASP A 106 1.62 6.27 -21.10
C ASP A 106 2.27 4.99 -20.55
N ALA A 107 2.51 4.98 -19.24
CA ALA A 107 3.08 3.86 -18.53
C ALA A 107 2.45 3.71 -17.14
N ILE A 108 2.35 2.48 -16.67
CA ILE A 108 1.94 2.12 -15.30
C ILE A 108 3.04 1.25 -14.71
N ILE A 109 3.50 1.63 -13.52
CA ILE A 109 4.45 0.85 -12.71
C ILE A 109 3.72 0.51 -11.43
N THR A 110 3.60 -0.77 -11.10
CA THR A 110 2.78 -1.23 -9.96
C THR A 110 3.40 -2.41 -9.24
N ASP A 111 3.13 -2.46 -7.94
CA ASP A 111 3.49 -3.52 -7.00
C ASP A 111 2.20 -3.99 -6.32
N PRO A 112 1.40 -4.88 -6.96
CA PRO A 112 0.11 -5.30 -6.42
C PRO A 112 0.30 -6.21 -5.21
N PRO A 113 -0.71 -6.33 -4.32
CA PRO A 113 -0.65 -7.24 -3.18
C PRO A 113 -0.33 -8.69 -3.57
N HIS A 114 0.49 -9.38 -2.76
CA HIS A 114 0.95 -10.75 -2.99
C HIS A 114 0.17 -11.75 -2.12
N ALA A 115 -0.84 -12.40 -2.70
CA ALA A 115 -1.62 -13.47 -2.10
C ALA A 115 -1.97 -13.28 -0.60
N ASP A 116 -1.39 -14.09 0.29
CA ASP A 116 -1.64 -14.09 1.74
C ASP A 116 -0.56 -13.36 2.55
N GLU A 117 0.37 -12.67 1.89
CA GLU A 117 1.57 -12.15 2.56
C GLU A 117 1.23 -11.11 3.62
N THR A 118 0.53 -10.03 3.26
CA THR A 118 0.24 -8.92 4.18
C THR A 118 -1.18 -8.37 4.00
N GLN A 119 -1.93 -8.32 5.10
CA GLN A 119 -3.28 -7.75 5.15
C GLN A 119 -3.22 -6.28 5.60
N TYR A 120 -2.74 -5.40 4.72
CA TYR A 120 -2.47 -4.00 5.05
C TYR A 120 -3.69 -3.26 5.60
N PHE A 121 -4.89 -3.51 5.08
CA PHE A 121 -6.08 -2.77 5.50
C PHE A 121 -6.57 -3.20 6.88
N GLU A 122 -6.39 -4.47 7.26
CA GLU A 122 -6.63 -4.92 8.63
C GLU A 122 -5.53 -4.45 9.60
N LEU A 123 -4.26 -4.54 9.20
CA LEU A 123 -3.14 -4.11 10.05
C LEU A 123 -3.06 -2.59 10.21
N SER A 124 -3.65 -1.83 9.28
CA SER A 124 -3.82 -0.38 9.43
C SER A 124 -5.04 0.00 10.25
N PHE A 125 -5.88 -0.95 10.69
CA PHE A 125 -7.09 -0.67 11.46
C PHE A 125 -6.81 0.24 12.66
N LEU A 126 -5.88 -0.10 13.56
CA LEU A 126 -5.55 0.69 14.75
C LEU A 126 -5.20 2.15 14.40
N HIS A 127 -4.38 2.34 13.37
CA HIS A 127 -3.97 3.66 12.90
C HIS A 127 -5.14 4.46 12.32
N ASN A 128 -5.91 3.84 11.42
CA ASN A 128 -7.04 4.47 10.74
C ASN A 128 -8.17 4.81 11.71
N SER A 129 -8.48 3.87 12.58
CA SER A 129 -9.35 4.04 13.73
C SER A 129 -8.92 5.30 14.49
N TRP A 130 -7.72 5.32 15.05
CA TRP A 130 -7.27 6.43 15.88
C TRP A 130 -7.34 7.78 15.14
N TYR A 131 -6.92 7.81 13.88
CA TYR A 131 -7.07 8.98 13.02
C TYR A 131 -8.51 9.51 12.96
N CYS A 132 -9.50 8.62 12.86
CA CYS A 132 -10.91 9.02 12.84
C CYS A 132 -11.41 9.52 14.21
N ALA A 133 -10.95 8.93 15.32
CA ALA A 133 -11.28 9.41 16.66
C ALA A 133 -10.78 10.84 16.89
N LEU A 134 -9.59 11.15 16.38
CA LEU A 134 -8.99 12.49 16.47
C LEU A 134 -9.81 13.55 15.72
N GLN A 135 -10.63 13.16 14.74
CA GLN A 135 -11.49 14.08 14.02
C GLN A 135 -12.82 14.31 14.74
N SER A 136 -13.55 13.25 15.11
CA SER A 136 -14.68 13.30 16.05
C SER A 136 -15.17 11.89 16.43
N PRO A 137 -15.93 11.73 17.53
CA PRO A 137 -16.57 10.46 17.87
C PRO A 137 -17.51 9.92 16.77
N ILE A 138 -18.24 10.81 16.10
CA ILE A 138 -19.13 10.45 14.99
C ILE A 138 -18.32 9.95 13.78
N GLN A 139 -17.16 10.56 13.52
CA GLN A 139 -16.26 10.11 12.45
C GLN A 139 -15.60 8.78 12.76
N TRP A 140 -15.22 8.52 14.02
CA TRP A 140 -14.75 7.21 14.45
C TRP A 140 -15.76 6.12 14.11
N GLN A 141 -17.02 6.30 14.52
CA GLN A 141 -18.06 5.30 14.32
C GLN A 141 -18.27 5.02 12.83
N LYS A 142 -18.38 6.07 12.01
CA LYS A 142 -18.46 5.93 10.55
C LYS A 142 -17.25 5.21 9.97
N CYS A 143 -16.04 5.53 10.42
CA CYS A 143 -14.84 4.86 9.95
C CYS A 143 -14.88 3.35 10.23
N VAL A 144 -15.22 2.95 11.45
CA VAL A 144 -15.30 1.51 11.82
C VAL A 144 -16.38 0.79 11.00
N GLU A 145 -17.50 1.46 10.72
CA GLU A 145 -18.62 0.91 9.95
C GLU A 145 -18.32 0.75 8.44
N LEU A 146 -17.36 1.52 7.88
CA LEU A 146 -17.06 1.50 6.44
C LEU A 146 -16.41 0.18 5.97
N GLN A 147 -15.92 -0.66 6.89
CA GLN A 147 -15.33 -1.99 6.60
C GLN A 147 -14.39 -2.00 5.37
N TRP A 148 -13.54 -0.97 5.24
CA TRP A 148 -12.70 -0.73 4.06
C TRP A 148 -11.81 -1.93 3.68
N TYR A 149 -11.45 -2.76 4.66
CA TYR A 149 -10.65 -3.98 4.47
C TYR A 149 -11.36 -5.04 3.61
N LYS A 150 -12.68 -4.99 3.47
CA LYS A 150 -13.45 -5.97 2.70
C LYS A 150 -13.17 -5.91 1.21
N GLU A 151 -12.73 -4.79 0.67
CA GLU A 151 -12.39 -4.64 -0.75
C GLU A 151 -10.90 -4.92 -1.04
N GLU A 152 -10.12 -5.26 -0.01
CA GLU A 152 -8.69 -5.55 -0.16
C GLU A 152 -8.46 -6.80 -1.03
N ILE A 153 -7.53 -6.68 -1.98
CA ILE A 153 -7.04 -7.77 -2.83
C ILE A 153 -6.09 -8.61 -2.00
N VAL A 154 -6.59 -9.62 -1.30
CA VAL A 154 -5.81 -10.45 -0.39
C VAL A 154 -6.45 -11.82 -0.22
N VAL A 155 -5.63 -12.84 0.00
CA VAL A 155 -6.10 -14.15 0.49
C VAL A 155 -6.27 -14.03 2.01
N ASN A 156 -7.51 -14.14 2.45
CA ASN A 156 -7.88 -14.04 3.86
C ASN A 156 -9.01 -15.04 4.16
N PRO A 157 -8.68 -16.25 4.64
CA PRO A 157 -9.66 -17.28 4.97
C PRO A 157 -10.71 -16.83 6.00
N GLN A 158 -10.36 -15.91 6.91
CA GLN A 158 -11.23 -15.38 7.95
C GLN A 158 -12.31 -14.45 7.37
N GLN A 159 -12.05 -13.86 6.21
CA GLN A 159 -13.04 -13.15 5.40
C GLN A 159 -13.73 -14.05 4.34
N GLY A 160 -13.38 -15.33 4.26
CA GLY A 160 -13.83 -16.22 3.20
C GLY A 160 -13.22 -15.92 1.83
N LYS A 161 -12.10 -15.19 1.77
CA LYS A 161 -11.37 -14.89 0.53
C LYS A 161 -10.27 -15.91 0.30
N GLY A 162 -10.49 -16.82 -0.64
CA GLY A 162 -9.48 -17.77 -1.08
C GLY A 162 -8.63 -17.24 -2.23
N ILE A 163 -7.79 -18.11 -2.78
CA ILE A 163 -6.95 -17.83 -3.96
C ILE A 163 -7.81 -17.42 -5.16
N ARG A 164 -9.01 -18.02 -5.31
CA ARG A 164 -9.91 -17.68 -6.43
C ARG A 164 -10.36 -16.23 -6.34
N GLU A 165 -10.91 -15.83 -5.20
CA GLU A 165 -11.39 -14.46 -4.97
C GLU A 165 -10.26 -13.44 -5.11
N TYR A 166 -9.06 -13.78 -4.63
CA TYR A 166 -7.85 -12.98 -4.82
C TYR A 166 -7.53 -12.77 -6.31
N LEU A 167 -7.48 -13.85 -7.10
CA LEU A 167 -7.18 -13.77 -8.54
C LEU A 167 -8.27 -13.01 -9.30
N GLU A 168 -9.54 -13.16 -8.94
CA GLU A 168 -10.65 -12.40 -9.53
C GLU A 168 -10.50 -10.90 -9.27
N LEU A 169 -10.21 -10.49 -8.03
CA LEU A 169 -9.97 -9.10 -7.67
C LEU A 169 -8.72 -8.53 -8.32
N LEU A 170 -7.65 -9.32 -8.42
CA LEU A 170 -6.43 -8.96 -9.14
C LEU A 170 -6.75 -8.70 -10.63
N GLY A 171 -7.48 -9.59 -11.28
CA GLY A 171 -7.93 -9.39 -12.66
C GLY A 171 -8.75 -8.11 -12.84
N GLN A 172 -9.72 -7.86 -11.96
CA GLN A 172 -10.52 -6.62 -11.99
C GLN A 172 -9.66 -5.36 -11.82
N ALA A 173 -8.67 -5.40 -10.95
CA ALA A 173 -7.74 -4.28 -10.76
C ALA A 173 -6.92 -4.03 -12.03
N PHE A 174 -6.42 -5.07 -12.68
CA PHE A 174 -5.64 -4.94 -13.91
C PHE A 174 -6.50 -4.57 -15.13
N ALA A 175 -7.78 -4.93 -15.15
CA ALA A 175 -8.73 -4.40 -16.12
C ALA A 175 -8.94 -2.88 -15.93
N GLY A 176 -9.06 -2.43 -14.68
CA GLY A 176 -9.16 -1.00 -14.35
C GLY A 176 -7.89 -0.21 -14.67
N LEU A 177 -6.70 -0.77 -14.40
CA LEU A 177 -5.43 -0.19 -14.87
C LEU A 177 -5.38 -0.12 -16.40
N GLY A 178 -5.93 -1.15 -17.06
CA GLY A 178 -6.00 -1.24 -18.51
C GLY A 178 -6.85 -0.13 -19.10
N SER A 179 -7.98 0.23 -18.47
CA SER A 179 -8.86 1.30 -18.98
C SER A 179 -8.17 2.66 -19.01
N ILE A 180 -7.24 2.92 -18.08
CA ILE A 180 -6.53 4.20 -17.98
C ILE A 180 -5.19 4.23 -18.73
N LEU A 181 -4.66 3.08 -19.16
CA LEU A 181 -3.43 2.99 -19.95
C LEU A 181 -3.72 3.24 -21.44
N ARG A 182 -2.93 4.08 -22.11
CA ARG A 182 -3.08 4.37 -23.55
C ARG A 182 -2.79 3.14 -24.40
N PRO A 183 -3.36 3.02 -25.62
CA PRO A 183 -2.97 1.98 -26.57
C PRO A 183 -1.46 1.96 -26.77
N ASN A 184 -0.84 0.78 -26.82
CA ASN A 184 0.62 0.59 -26.82
C ASN A 184 1.38 1.09 -25.58
N GLY A 185 0.68 1.56 -24.54
CA GLY A 185 1.28 1.94 -23.26
C GLY A 185 1.93 0.76 -22.55
N ILE A 186 2.91 1.05 -21.70
CA ILE A 186 3.71 0.04 -21.00
C ILE A 186 3.17 -0.23 -19.61
N LEU A 187 3.08 -1.50 -19.24
CA LEU A 187 2.77 -1.96 -17.90
C LEU A 187 4.01 -2.66 -17.33
N ILE A 188 4.47 -2.22 -16.16
CA ILE A 188 5.53 -2.86 -15.40
C ILE A 188 4.93 -3.32 -14.07
N VAL A 189 4.98 -4.63 -13.83
CA VAL A 189 4.42 -5.25 -12.62
C VAL A 189 5.53 -5.93 -11.84
N MET A 190 5.68 -5.59 -10.57
CA MET A 190 6.57 -6.27 -9.64
C MET A 190 5.76 -7.29 -8.85
N LEU A 191 6.09 -8.57 -8.96
CA LEU A 191 5.39 -9.66 -8.27
C LEU A 191 6.37 -10.42 -7.38
N HIS A 192 5.93 -10.78 -6.18
CA HIS A 192 6.61 -11.75 -5.33
C HIS A 192 5.61 -12.86 -4.97
N GLU A 193 6.05 -14.12 -5.13
CA GLU A 193 5.33 -15.31 -4.69
C GLU A 193 6.28 -16.51 -4.76
N GLU A 194 6.45 -17.25 -3.66
CA GLU A 194 7.33 -18.43 -3.60
C GLU A 194 6.75 -19.61 -4.40
N ASN A 195 5.43 -19.74 -4.42
CA ASN A 195 4.75 -20.75 -5.20
C ASN A 195 4.70 -20.37 -6.69
N ARG A 196 5.65 -20.89 -7.46
CA ARG A 196 5.75 -20.68 -8.92
C ARG A 196 4.43 -20.91 -9.69
N ARG A 197 3.59 -21.84 -9.26
CA ARG A 197 2.29 -22.09 -9.92
C ARG A 197 1.30 -20.95 -9.66
N LEU A 198 1.30 -20.40 -8.45
CA LEU A 198 0.47 -19.25 -8.12
C LEU A 198 1.00 -17.98 -8.79
N LEU A 199 2.32 -17.78 -8.78
CA LEU A 199 2.97 -16.69 -9.53
C LEU A 199 2.57 -16.72 -11.01
N GLN A 200 2.66 -17.88 -11.67
CA GLN A 200 2.26 -17.98 -13.07
C GLN A 200 0.78 -17.66 -13.27
N LYS A 201 -0.11 -18.15 -12.38
CA LYS A 201 -1.54 -17.79 -12.43
C LYS A 201 -1.78 -16.29 -12.28
N MET A 202 -1.02 -15.61 -11.43
CA MET A 202 -1.10 -14.16 -11.29
C MET A 202 -0.73 -13.47 -12.60
N VAL A 203 0.38 -13.89 -13.23
CA VAL A 203 0.79 -13.39 -14.55
C VAL A 203 -0.29 -13.65 -15.60
N ASP A 204 -0.81 -14.87 -15.69
CA ASP A 204 -1.83 -15.26 -16.68
C ASP A 204 -3.10 -14.41 -16.53
N VAL A 205 -3.56 -14.22 -15.28
CA VAL A 205 -4.72 -13.36 -14.97
C VAL A 205 -4.46 -11.93 -15.42
N ILE A 206 -3.29 -11.36 -15.13
CA ILE A 206 -2.92 -10.01 -15.55
C ILE A 206 -2.94 -9.91 -17.07
N ILE A 207 -2.21 -10.78 -17.77
CA ILE A 207 -2.06 -10.76 -19.23
C ILE A 207 -3.41 -10.93 -19.93
N SER A 208 -4.30 -11.76 -19.39
CA SER A 208 -5.65 -11.97 -19.93
C SER A 208 -6.53 -10.71 -19.95
N GLN A 209 -6.18 -9.64 -19.22
CA GLN A 209 -6.93 -8.37 -19.20
C GLN A 209 -6.59 -7.41 -20.36
N GLY A 210 -6.10 -7.94 -21.50
CA GLY A 210 -5.77 -7.12 -22.67
C GLY A 210 -4.34 -6.58 -22.66
N TYR A 211 -3.39 -7.37 -22.15
CA TYR A 211 -1.97 -7.06 -22.22
C TYR A 211 -1.23 -8.14 -23.00
N ARG A 212 -0.16 -7.74 -23.68
CA ARG A 212 0.81 -8.63 -24.30
C ARG A 212 2.10 -8.57 -23.50
N GLN A 213 2.50 -9.68 -22.91
CA GLN A 213 3.79 -9.78 -22.23
C GLN A 213 4.93 -9.54 -23.24
N LEU A 214 5.87 -8.69 -22.88
CA LEU A 214 7.09 -8.42 -23.63
C LEU A 214 8.28 -9.13 -23.02
N ASP A 215 8.39 -9.12 -21.69
CA ASP A 215 9.51 -9.71 -20.95
C ASP A 215 9.09 -10.06 -19.51
N ALA A 216 9.87 -10.93 -18.86
CA ALA A 216 9.78 -11.21 -17.43
C ALA A 216 11.18 -11.44 -16.84
N ILE A 217 11.56 -10.57 -15.90
CA ILE A 217 12.90 -10.56 -15.31
C ILE A 217 12.80 -10.95 -13.83
N ALA A 218 13.56 -11.96 -13.42
CA ALA A 218 13.73 -12.30 -12.01
C ALA A 218 14.86 -11.48 -11.40
N LEU A 219 14.56 -10.72 -10.36
CA LEU A 219 15.51 -9.92 -9.60
C LEU A 219 15.60 -10.46 -8.18
N ASP A 220 16.80 -10.81 -7.73
CA ASP A 220 17.02 -11.15 -6.34
C ASP A 220 17.07 -9.86 -5.51
N ALA A 221 16.20 -9.73 -4.52
CA ALA A 221 16.17 -8.58 -3.64
C ALA A 221 17.45 -8.54 -2.78
N MET A 222 18.39 -7.64 -3.12
CA MET A 222 19.58 -7.43 -2.31
C MET A 222 19.23 -6.64 -1.03
N ASN A 223 19.62 -7.17 0.13
CA ASN A 223 19.67 -6.49 1.43
C ASN A 223 18.36 -5.88 1.98
N ILE A 224 17.27 -6.67 2.05
CA ILE A 224 16.09 -6.28 2.86
C ILE A 224 16.30 -6.73 4.31
N LYS A 225 16.19 -5.79 5.27
CA LYS A 225 16.22 -6.12 6.71
C LYS A 225 15.00 -6.99 7.05
N PRO A 226 15.16 -8.05 7.86
CA PRO A 226 14.08 -9.02 8.10
C PRO A 226 12.85 -8.36 8.73
N VAL A 227 11.69 -8.55 8.10
CA VAL A 227 10.37 -8.28 8.68
C VAL A 227 9.63 -9.61 8.77
N GLY A 228 9.82 -10.29 9.90
CA GLY A 228 8.88 -11.31 10.37
C GLY A 228 9.34 -12.75 10.53
N ALA A 229 8.36 -13.64 10.78
CA ALA A 229 8.57 -14.99 11.29
C ALA A 229 8.81 -16.06 10.19
N LYS A 230 8.55 -15.75 8.92
CA LYS A 230 8.94 -16.63 7.81
C LYS A 230 10.45 -16.46 7.58
N GLY A 231 11.21 -17.51 7.91
CA GLY A 231 12.66 -17.55 7.73
C GLY A 231 13.07 -17.37 6.26
N ARG A 232 14.33 -16.95 6.06
CA ARG A 232 14.98 -16.70 4.77
C ARG A 232 14.58 -17.71 3.68
N ASN A 233 14.01 -17.19 2.60
CA ASN A 233 14.42 -17.54 1.25
C ASN A 233 14.92 -16.25 0.57
N ASN A 234 15.84 -16.34 -0.39
CA ASN A 234 16.14 -15.21 -1.27
C ASN A 234 14.80 -14.73 -1.86
N THR A 235 14.37 -13.53 -1.48
CA THR A 235 13.15 -12.93 -2.01
C THR A 235 13.41 -12.55 -3.46
N THR A 236 13.00 -13.41 -4.39
CA THR A 236 13.04 -13.09 -5.82
C THR A 236 11.76 -12.33 -6.17
N ILE A 237 11.94 -11.15 -6.76
CA ILE A 237 10.88 -10.33 -7.33
C ILE A 237 10.88 -10.59 -8.84
N THR A 238 9.73 -10.97 -9.39
CA THR A 238 9.53 -11.10 -10.82
C THR A 238 8.96 -9.81 -11.37
N VAL A 239 9.71 -9.13 -12.22
CA VAL A 239 9.28 -7.92 -12.95
C VAL A 239 8.74 -8.34 -14.30
N VAL A 240 7.42 -8.24 -14.47
CA VAL A 240 6.73 -8.50 -15.73
C VAL A 240 6.59 -7.19 -16.48
N ILE A 241 7.11 -7.15 -17.71
CA ILE A 241 6.95 -6.02 -18.63
C ILE A 241 5.94 -6.43 -19.69
N ALA A 242 4.87 -5.68 -19.81
CA ALA A 242 3.79 -5.92 -20.76
C ALA A 242 3.39 -4.65 -21.50
N ARG A 243 2.69 -4.81 -22.61
CA ARG A 243 2.14 -3.71 -23.41
C ARG A 243 0.64 -3.87 -23.54
N LYS A 244 -0.12 -2.78 -23.40
CA LYS A 244 -1.56 -2.81 -23.68
C LYS A 244 -1.82 -3.12 -25.15
N THR A 245 -2.67 -4.11 -25.40
CA THR A 245 -3.16 -4.46 -26.74
C THR A 245 -4.29 -3.57 -27.19
#